data_AF-A0A7W0RHH2-F1
#
_entry.id   AF-A0A7W0RHH2-F1
#
_cell.length_a   1.000
_cell.length_b   1.000
_cell.length_c   1.000
_cell.angle_alpha   90.00
_cell.angle_beta   90.00
_cell.angle_gamma   90.00
#
_symmetry.space_group_name_H-M   'P 1'
#
loop_
_entity.id
_entity.type
_entity.pdbx_description
1 polymer ?
#
loop_
_entity_poly.entity_id
_entity_poly.type
_entity_poly.pdbx_seq_one_letter_code
_entity_poly.pdbx_strand_id
1 'polypeptide(L)'
;MLAGVETWAPLAYEGGARALVRGLKYRSAVALAGPMAAQIAANAPPELFRAGDTLVPVPLHPARMRRRGFNQAERLATALAVRAGLAASDCLQRHGAATRQVGRDRTERLEGAAGAVSLRAGRPVPGR
;
A
#
# COMPACT_ATOMS: atom_id res chain seq x y z
N MET A 1 2.81 13.85 -9.23
CA MET A 1 3.21 14.29 -7.88
C MET A 1 1.98 14.40 -7.00
N LEU A 2 1.97 13.77 -5.83
CA LEU A 2 0.88 13.82 -4.84
C LEU A 2 1.49 14.35 -3.53
N ALA A 3 1.02 15.50 -3.04
CA ALA A 3 1.54 16.14 -1.83
C ALA A 3 3.07 16.33 -1.82
N GLY A 4 3.66 16.73 -2.96
CA GLY A 4 5.12 16.91 -3.10
C GLY A 4 5.91 15.61 -3.30
N VAL A 5 5.25 14.45 -3.28
CA VAL A 5 5.89 13.14 -3.45
C VAL A 5 5.70 12.63 -4.88
N GLU A 6 6.79 12.14 -5.47
CA GLU A 6 6.74 11.44 -6.74
C GLU A 6 5.89 10.17 -6.60
N THR A 7 4.97 9.96 -7.53
CA THR A 7 4.01 8.86 -7.46
C THR A 7 3.87 8.25 -8.84
N TRP A 8 3.88 6.93 -8.86
CA TRP A 8 3.80 6.13 -10.08
C TRP A 8 2.83 4.97 -9.85
N ALA A 9 2.18 4.52 -10.92
CA ALA A 9 1.31 3.36 -10.91
C ALA A 9 1.61 2.49 -12.13
N PRO A 10 1.64 1.16 -11.98
CA PRO A 10 1.97 0.25 -13.08
C PRO A 10 0.89 0.21 -14.16
N LEU A 11 -0.35 0.52 -13.81
CA LEU A 11 -1.53 0.38 -14.66
C LEU A 11 -2.57 1.46 -14.29
N ALA A 12 -3.35 1.90 -15.27
CA ALA A 12 -4.54 2.70 -15.03
C ALA A 12 -5.56 1.92 -14.18
N TYR A 13 -6.30 2.60 -13.30
CA TYR A 13 -7.28 1.97 -12.41
C TYR A 13 -8.60 1.62 -13.13
N GLU A 14 -8.52 0.77 -14.13
CA GLU A 14 -9.62 0.41 -15.03
C GLU A 14 -9.63 -1.10 -15.30
N GLY A 15 -10.73 -1.59 -15.89
CA GLY A 15 -10.88 -2.99 -16.32
C GLY A 15 -10.34 -4.03 -15.32
N GLY A 16 -9.38 -4.84 -15.79
CA GLY A 16 -8.74 -5.89 -15.00
C GLY A 16 -7.96 -5.39 -13.79
N ALA A 17 -7.23 -4.27 -13.90
CA ALA A 17 -6.50 -3.69 -12.77
C ALA A 17 -7.44 -3.27 -11.64
N ARG A 18 -8.59 -2.67 -12.01
CA ARG A 18 -9.66 -2.35 -11.05
C ARG A 18 -10.23 -3.61 -10.40
N ALA A 19 -10.44 -4.68 -11.17
CA ALA A 19 -10.94 -5.95 -10.66
C ALA A 19 -9.96 -6.59 -9.65
N LEU A 20 -8.66 -6.61 -9.95
CA LEU A 20 -7.62 -7.13 -9.07
C LEU A 20 -7.55 -6.38 -7.73
N VAL A 21 -7.49 -5.05 -7.79
CA VAL A 21 -7.46 -4.19 -6.60
C VAL A 21 -8.72 -4.39 -5.75
N ARG A 22 -9.90 -4.54 -6.38
CA ARG A 22 -11.15 -4.84 -5.65
C ARG A 22 -11.15 -6.24 -5.05
N GLY A 23 -10.65 -7.24 -5.76
CA GLY A 23 -10.51 -8.61 -5.28
C GLY A 23 -9.66 -8.67 -4.02
N LEU A 24 -8.48 -8.04 -4.06
CA LEU A 24 -7.57 -7.97 -2.93
C LEU A 24 -8.16 -7.16 -1.75
N LYS A 25 -8.88 -6.06 -2.01
CA LYS A 25 -9.46 -5.22 -0.94
C LYS A 25 -10.76 -5.77 -0.35
N TYR A 26 -11.58 -6.50 -1.08
CA TYR A 26 -12.96 -6.75 -0.64
C TYR A 26 -13.40 -8.22 -0.72
N ARG A 27 -12.66 -9.08 -1.40
CA ARG A 27 -13.01 -10.50 -1.58
C ARG A 27 -12.02 -11.46 -0.93
N SER A 28 -11.16 -10.95 -0.05
CA SER A 28 -10.11 -11.73 0.62
C SER A 28 -9.22 -12.56 -0.32
N ALA A 29 -9.09 -12.13 -1.59
CA ALA A 29 -8.29 -12.80 -2.59
C ALA A 29 -6.80 -12.48 -2.41
N VAL A 30 -6.24 -12.89 -1.26
CA VAL A 30 -4.86 -12.60 -0.85
C VAL A 30 -3.84 -13.14 -1.86
N ALA A 31 -4.15 -14.26 -2.52
CA ALA A 31 -3.33 -14.84 -3.58
C ALA A 31 -3.07 -13.87 -4.75
N LEU A 32 -3.92 -12.85 -4.94
CA LEU A 32 -3.70 -11.82 -5.97
C LEU A 32 -2.47 -10.94 -5.70
N ALA A 33 -1.95 -10.88 -4.47
CA ALA A 33 -0.77 -10.08 -4.15
C ALA A 33 0.46 -10.48 -4.98
N GLY A 34 0.66 -11.78 -5.22
CA GLY A 34 1.78 -12.30 -6.01
C GLY A 34 1.74 -11.87 -7.48
N PRO A 35 0.64 -12.12 -8.21
CA PRO A 35 0.45 -11.65 -9.58
C PRO A 35 0.47 -10.11 -9.70
N MET A 36 -0.13 -9.39 -8.75
CA MET A 36 -0.07 -7.92 -8.74
C MET A 36 1.36 -7.42 -8.55
N ALA A 37 2.14 -8.02 -7.65
CA ALA A 37 3.55 -7.70 -7.48
C ALA A 37 4.39 -7.99 -8.73
N ALA A 38 4.07 -9.08 -9.46
CA ALA A 38 4.72 -9.39 -10.74
C ALA A 38 4.48 -8.28 -11.76
N GLN A 39 3.24 -7.80 -11.89
CA GLN A 39 2.89 -6.71 -12.80
C GLN A 39 3.56 -5.39 -12.39
N ILE A 40 3.66 -5.10 -11.09
CA ILE A 40 4.39 -3.92 -10.59
C ILE A 40 5.86 -4.00 -11.00
N ALA A 41 6.54 -5.11 -10.69
CA ALA A 41 7.96 -5.27 -10.98
C ALA A 41 8.26 -5.23 -12.48
N ALA A 42 7.39 -5.82 -13.31
CA ALA A 42 7.59 -5.86 -14.76
C ALA A 42 7.42 -4.50 -15.47
N ASN A 43 6.64 -3.58 -14.88
CA ASN A 43 6.37 -2.26 -15.47
C ASN A 43 7.14 -1.13 -14.76
N ALA A 44 7.80 -1.42 -13.65
CA ALA A 44 8.53 -0.42 -12.87
C ALA A 44 9.67 0.18 -13.70
N PRO A 45 9.82 1.52 -13.72
CA PRO A 45 10.98 2.12 -14.35
C PRO A 45 12.24 1.75 -13.54
N PRO A 46 13.41 1.64 -14.18
CA PRO A 46 14.64 1.12 -13.57
C PRO A 46 15.05 1.85 -12.28
N GLU A 47 14.76 3.13 -12.19
CA GLU A 47 15.10 4.01 -11.08
C GLU A 47 14.14 3.93 -9.88
N LEU A 48 13.02 3.20 -9.99
CA LEU A 48 12.01 3.11 -8.94
C LEU A 48 12.44 2.24 -7.76
N PHE A 49 13.17 1.16 -8.03
CA PHE A 49 13.63 0.20 -7.02
C PHE A 49 15.16 0.17 -7.01
N ARG A 50 15.77 0.96 -6.14
CA ARG A 50 17.23 1.03 -6.00
C ARG A 50 17.71 0.09 -4.91
N ALA A 51 18.94 -0.42 -5.06
CA ALA A 51 19.58 -1.18 -4.00
C ALA A 51 19.70 -0.33 -2.73
N GLY A 52 19.28 -0.87 -1.59
CA GLY A 52 19.15 -0.15 -0.32
C GLY A 52 17.70 0.19 0.04
N ASP A 53 16.82 0.36 -0.97
CA ASP A 53 15.45 0.80 -0.74
C ASP A 53 14.68 -0.20 0.14
N THR A 54 13.76 0.35 0.94
CA THR A 54 12.87 -0.46 1.77
C THR A 54 11.41 -0.18 1.43
N LEU A 55 10.66 -1.25 1.16
CA LEU A 55 9.22 -1.18 0.96
C LEU A 55 8.50 -1.07 2.31
N VAL A 56 7.78 0.03 2.50
CA VAL A 56 7.02 0.29 3.74
C VAL A 56 5.52 0.22 3.45
N PRO A 57 4.81 -0.86 3.84
CA PRO A 57 3.38 -0.96 3.63
C PRO A 57 2.62 0.00 4.55
N VAL A 58 1.74 0.81 3.95
CA VAL A 58 0.87 1.70 4.74
C VAL A 58 -0.12 0.88 5.57
N PRO A 59 -0.19 1.07 6.90
CA PRO A 59 -1.02 0.28 7.79
C PRO A 59 -2.51 0.50 7.54
N LEU A 60 -3.26 -0.60 7.59
CA LEU A 60 -4.71 -0.59 7.57
C LEU A 60 -5.27 -0.18 8.94
N HIS A 61 -6.40 0.55 8.95
CA HIS A 61 -7.07 0.91 10.21
C HIS A 61 -7.51 -0.34 10.99
N PRO A 62 -7.38 -0.41 12.33
CA PRO A 62 -7.69 -1.59 13.13
C PRO A 62 -9.08 -2.21 12.88
N ALA A 63 -10.14 -1.39 12.78
CA ALA A 63 -11.48 -1.89 12.44
C ALA A 63 -11.56 -2.57 11.05
N ARG A 64 -10.81 -2.05 10.05
CA ARG A 64 -10.73 -2.67 8.73
C ARG A 64 -9.86 -3.93 8.77
N MET A 65 -8.80 -3.94 9.59
CA MET A 65 -7.98 -5.13 9.84
C MET A 65 -8.84 -6.25 10.44
N ARG A 66 -9.60 -5.97 11.50
CA ARG A 66 -10.52 -6.96 12.11
C ARG A 66 -11.54 -7.52 11.12
N ARG A 67 -12.13 -6.66 10.27
CA ARG A 67 -13.12 -7.09 9.27
C ARG A 67 -12.51 -7.88 8.12
N ARG A 68 -11.33 -7.48 7.65
CA ARG A 68 -10.68 -8.04 6.45
C ARG A 68 -9.79 -9.24 6.77
N GLY A 69 -9.25 -9.33 7.99
CA GLY A 69 -8.34 -10.37 8.44
C GLY A 69 -6.87 -10.18 7.99
N PHE A 70 -6.57 -9.21 7.13
CA PHE A 70 -5.22 -8.95 6.64
C PHE A 70 -5.02 -7.51 6.17
N ASN A 71 -3.76 -7.06 6.11
CA ASN A 71 -3.37 -5.82 5.45
C ASN A 71 -2.94 -6.10 4.00
N GLN A 72 -3.73 -5.64 3.04
CA GLN A 72 -3.43 -5.78 1.62
C GLN A 72 -2.12 -5.12 1.20
N ALA A 73 -1.75 -3.99 1.83
CA ALA A 73 -0.53 -3.28 1.49
C ALA A 73 0.70 -4.09 1.94
N GLU A 74 0.63 -4.71 3.11
CA GLU A 74 1.65 -5.61 3.63
C GLU A 74 1.83 -6.82 2.71
N ARG A 75 0.73 -7.51 2.37
CA ARG A 75 0.79 -8.67 1.45
C ARG A 75 1.41 -8.32 0.10
N LEU A 76 1.08 -7.15 -0.45
CA LEU A 76 1.64 -6.70 -1.72
C LEU A 76 3.12 -6.30 -1.57
N ALA A 77 3.48 -5.59 -0.49
CA ALA A 77 4.86 -5.18 -0.23
C ALA A 77 5.79 -6.38 -0.03
N THR A 78 5.38 -7.39 0.74
CA THR A 78 6.15 -8.63 0.91
C THR A 78 6.35 -9.37 -0.40
N ALA A 79 5.30 -9.49 -1.22
CA ALA A 79 5.41 -10.15 -2.52
C ALA A 79 6.29 -9.37 -3.51
N LEU A 80 6.28 -8.04 -3.43
CA LEU A 80 7.09 -7.17 -4.28
C LEU A 80 8.56 -7.14 -3.83
N ALA A 81 8.83 -7.13 -2.52
CA ALA A 81 10.17 -7.16 -1.93
C ALA A 81 11.01 -8.30 -2.50
N VAL A 82 10.45 -9.51 -2.55
CA VAL A 82 11.10 -10.70 -3.13
C VAL A 82 11.47 -10.48 -4.60
N ARG A 83 10.62 -9.81 -5.38
CA ARG A 83 10.83 -9.59 -6.81
C ARG A 83 11.80 -8.45 -7.11
N ALA A 84 11.80 -7.42 -6.26
CA ALA A 84 12.64 -6.25 -6.39
C ALA A 84 14.01 -6.41 -5.71
N GLY A 85 14.23 -7.50 -4.96
CA GLY A 85 15.45 -7.69 -4.18
C GLY A 85 15.58 -6.70 -3.02
N LEU A 86 14.45 -6.24 -2.48
CA LEU A 86 14.39 -5.20 -1.44
C LEU A 86 13.95 -5.76 -0.09
N ALA A 87 14.20 -5.01 0.97
CA ALA A 87 13.61 -5.27 2.27
C ALA A 87 12.15 -4.77 2.32
N ALA A 88 11.33 -5.37 3.19
CA ALA A 88 10.04 -4.83 3.59
C ALA A 88 10.04 -4.56 5.10
N SER A 89 9.55 -3.38 5.52
CA SER A 89 9.55 -2.96 6.93
C SER A 89 8.17 -2.49 7.38
N ASP A 90 7.64 -3.09 8.45
CA ASP A 90 6.34 -2.78 9.03
C ASP A 90 6.38 -1.60 10.04
N CYS A 91 7.32 -0.67 9.86
CA CYS A 91 7.63 0.41 10.81
C CYS A 91 6.51 1.45 11.03
N LEU A 92 5.39 1.34 10.32
CA LEU A 92 4.25 2.27 10.43
C LEU A 92 3.08 1.67 11.19
N GLN A 93 2.41 2.51 11.98
CA GLN A 93 1.13 2.23 12.64
C GLN A 93 0.11 3.31 12.30
N ARG A 94 -1.18 2.94 12.35
CA ARG A 94 -2.30 3.85 12.12
C ARG A 94 -3.12 4.01 13.39
N HIS A 95 -3.40 5.26 13.73
CA HIS A 95 -4.21 5.68 14.88
C HIS A 95 -5.39 6.55 14.44
N GLY A 96 -6.31 6.83 15.36
CA GLY A 96 -7.47 7.69 15.13
C GLY A 96 -8.66 6.98 14.49
N ALA A 97 -9.79 7.69 14.37
CA ALA A 97 -11.05 7.14 13.88
C ALA A 97 -10.99 6.84 12.38
N ALA A 98 -11.61 5.72 11.96
CA ALA A 98 -11.77 5.42 10.55
C ALA A 98 -12.81 6.37 9.91
N THR A 99 -12.37 7.39 9.20
CA THR A 99 -13.26 8.05 8.25
C THR A 99 -13.52 7.15 7.03
N ARG A 100 -14.78 7.02 6.65
CA ARG A 100 -15.17 6.42 5.37
C ARG A 100 -14.81 7.42 4.27
N GLN A 101 -13.95 7.01 3.35
CA GLN A 101 -13.64 7.76 2.12
C GLN A 101 -14.60 7.42 0.96
N VAL A 102 -15.45 6.40 1.14
CA VAL A 102 -16.47 6.03 0.15
C VAL A 102 -17.57 7.08 0.17
N GLY A 103 -17.89 7.66 -0.99
CA GLY A 103 -18.87 8.75 -1.12
C GLY A 103 -18.27 10.16 -1.01
N ARG A 104 -17.01 10.30 -0.61
CA ARG A 104 -16.31 11.59 -0.57
C ARG A 104 -15.73 11.97 -1.92
N ASP A 105 -15.77 13.24 -2.24
CA ASP A 105 -15.13 13.80 -3.43
C ASP A 105 -13.59 13.83 -3.31
N ARG A 106 -12.90 14.37 -4.32
CA ARG A 106 -11.43 14.40 -4.34
C ARG A 106 -10.86 15.28 -3.21
N THR A 107 -11.44 16.45 -2.98
CA THR A 107 -10.98 17.42 -1.99
C THR A 107 -11.18 16.87 -0.59
N GLU A 108 -12.38 16.34 -0.31
CA GLU A 108 -12.74 15.70 0.97
C GLU A 108 -11.91 14.43 1.27
N ARG A 109 -11.38 13.75 0.24
CA ARG A 109 -10.46 12.62 0.45
C ARG A 109 -9.06 13.06 0.83
N LEU A 110 -8.60 14.18 0.29
CA LEU A 110 -7.29 14.76 0.58
C LEU A 110 -7.30 15.39 1.98
N GLU A 111 -8.37 16.09 2.35
CA GLU A 111 -8.56 16.68 3.68
C GLU A 111 -8.96 15.63 4.72
N GLY A 112 -9.79 14.66 4.32
CA GLY A 112 -10.44 13.70 5.20
C GLY A 112 -9.66 12.40 5.43
N ALA A 113 -8.33 12.40 5.29
CA ALA A 113 -7.45 11.35 5.79
C ALA A 113 -7.44 11.32 7.34
N ALA A 114 -8.61 11.33 7.97
CA ALA A 114 -8.74 11.20 9.41
C ALA A 114 -8.26 9.80 9.79
N GLY A 115 -7.10 9.80 10.42
CA GLY A 115 -6.35 8.62 10.78
C GLY A 115 -4.87 8.90 10.60
N ALA A 116 -4.20 9.34 11.66
CA ALA A 116 -2.77 9.62 11.66
C ALA A 116 -1.98 8.33 11.41
N VAL A 117 -0.98 8.40 10.53
CA VAL A 117 0.04 7.36 10.39
C VAL A 117 1.28 7.86 11.11
N SER A 118 1.83 7.05 11.98
CA SER A 118 3.06 7.37 12.72
C SER A 118 4.00 6.18 12.72
N LEU A 119 5.26 6.41 13.11
CA LEU A 119 6.21 5.34 13.35
C LEU A 119 5.72 4.48 14.53
N ARG A 120 5.96 3.17 14.41
CA ARG A 120 5.82 2.23 15.52
C ARG A 120 6.93 2.46 16.52
N ALA A 121 6.57 2.54 17.79
CA ALA A 121 7.56 2.61 18.87
C ALA A 121 8.50 1.39 18.78
N GLY A 122 9.81 1.63 18.92
CA GLY A 122 10.83 0.58 18.89
C GLY A 122 11.16 0.02 17.50
N ARG A 123 10.59 0.56 16.42
CA ARG A 123 11.00 0.20 15.04
C ARG A 123 11.83 1.33 14.44
N PRO A 124 13.08 1.07 14.00
CA PRO A 124 13.87 2.09 13.32
C PRO A 124 13.23 2.45 11.99
N VAL A 125 13.41 3.71 11.57
CA VAL A 125 13.15 4.11 10.19
C VAL A 125 14.16 3.37 9.33
N PRO A 126 13.72 2.56 8.34
CA PRO A 126 14.66 1.88 7.48
C PRO A 126 15.47 2.90 6.66
N GLY A 127 16.69 2.49 6.28
CA GLY A 127 17.51 3.26 5.35
C GLY A 127 16.80 3.45 4.00
N ARG A 128 17.33 4.39 3.22
CA ARG A 128 17.08 4.45 1.79
C ARG A 128 17.86 3.36 1.07
#